data_AF-A0A6P0VNC3-F1
#
_entry.id   AF-A0A6P0VNC3-F1
#
_cell.length_a   1.000
_cell.length_b   1.000
_cell.length_c   1.000
_cell.angle_alpha   90.00
_cell.angle_beta   90.00
_cell.angle_gamma   90.00
#
_symmetry.space_group_name_H-M   'P 1'
#
loop_
_entity.id
_entity.type
_entity.pdbx_description
1 polymer ?
#
loop_
_entity_poly.entity_id
_entity_poly.type
_entity_poly.pdbx_seq_one_letter_code
_entity_poly.pdbx_strand_id
1 'polypeptide(L)'
;QALKDELIQIRRLIDHHRRNLYQSPSWERSLIEAVHGSHFNDLEELEQRRIEEFYYHVEQEFQPYYRQMRLQLLDCSLETTILQRLTYLRNSSSCKLVKQSAQYLSALRYFYVSGLPMREIAAQIGEQHGYQVSRLLNLKALREDSQRQMLLLLHNLFTDWVKEKAEPEHRQMWEEQPGIAIQLLDESIADIRNMFAQAEAEKYDGHHENNSLVAQRIRNFCIGE
;
A
#
# COMPACT_ATOMS: atom_id res chain seq x y z
N GLN A 1 -31.15 4.18 6.96
CA GLN A 1 -31.89 2.90 7.06
C GLN A 1 -33.16 2.92 6.21
N ALA A 2 -34.08 3.86 6.45
CA ALA A 2 -35.32 4.00 5.65
C ALA A 2 -35.09 4.05 4.13
N LEU A 3 -34.13 4.84 3.65
CA LEU A 3 -33.76 4.93 2.23
C LEU A 3 -33.20 3.61 1.66
N LYS A 4 -32.43 2.85 2.45
CA LYS A 4 -31.93 1.53 2.05
C LYS A 4 -33.08 0.50 1.98
N ASP A 5 -34.03 0.57 2.92
CA ASP A 5 -35.19 -0.31 2.95
C ASP A 5 -36.14 0.00 1.76
N GLU A 6 -36.26 1.27 1.38
CA GLU A 6 -37.01 1.73 0.21
C GLU A 6 -36.38 1.26 -1.10
N LEU A 7 -35.05 1.38 -1.24
CA LEU A 7 -34.30 0.86 -2.40
C LEU A 7 -34.37 -0.68 -2.51
N ILE A 8 -34.36 -1.39 -1.38
CA ILE A 8 -34.55 -2.85 -1.35
C ILE A 8 -35.98 -3.23 -1.78
N GLN A 9 -36.99 -2.47 -1.36
CA GLN A 9 -38.37 -2.68 -1.81
C GLN A 9 -38.53 -2.43 -3.32
N ILE A 10 -37.95 -1.34 -3.82
CA ILE A 10 -37.94 -1.01 -5.25
C ILE A 10 -37.26 -2.13 -6.04
N ARG A 11 -36.11 -2.64 -5.58
CA ARG A 11 -35.41 -3.74 -6.24
C ARG A 11 -36.22 -5.04 -6.26
N ARG A 12 -36.92 -5.37 -5.17
CA ARG A 12 -37.82 -6.54 -5.11
C ARG A 12 -39.00 -6.41 -6.08
N LEU A 13 -39.57 -5.21 -6.22
CA LEU A 13 -40.62 -4.92 -7.18
C LEU A 13 -40.11 -5.06 -8.62
N ILE A 14 -38.91 -4.55 -8.91
CA ILE A 14 -38.25 -4.69 -10.21
C ILE A 14 -37.97 -6.17 -10.55
N ASP A 15 -37.47 -6.96 -9.60
CA ASP A 15 -37.19 -8.38 -9.82
C ASP A 15 -38.47 -9.22 -9.93
N HIS A 16 -39.56 -8.78 -9.28
CA HIS A 16 -40.88 -9.38 -9.45
C HIS A 16 -41.45 -9.07 -10.84
N HIS A 17 -41.34 -7.82 -11.31
CA HIS A 17 -41.76 -7.45 -12.65
C HIS A 17 -40.89 -8.06 -13.76
N ARG A 18 -39.57 -8.18 -13.57
CA ARG A 18 -38.68 -8.87 -14.53
C ARG A 18 -39.09 -10.32 -14.76
N ARG A 19 -39.53 -11.00 -13.71
CA ARG A 19 -40.02 -12.40 -13.80
C ARG A 19 -41.34 -12.53 -14.56
N ASN A 20 -42.11 -11.44 -14.68
CA ASN A 20 -43.41 -11.41 -15.36
C ASN A 20 -43.36 -10.76 -16.77
N LEU A 21 -42.18 -10.35 -17.26
CA LEU A 21 -41.98 -9.64 -18.55
C LEU A 21 -42.39 -10.40 -19.82
N TYR A 22 -42.64 -11.72 -19.73
CA TYR A 22 -43.08 -12.52 -20.88
C TYR A 22 -44.60 -12.43 -21.17
N GLN A 23 -45.39 -11.75 -20.33
CA GLN A 23 -46.84 -11.60 -20.52
C GLN A 23 -47.35 -10.14 -20.62
N SER A 24 -46.46 -9.16 -20.59
CA SER A 24 -46.83 -7.74 -20.53
C SER A 24 -47.02 -7.10 -21.93
N PRO A 25 -48.08 -6.29 -22.15
CA PRO A 25 -48.35 -5.58 -23.41
C PRO A 25 -47.22 -4.64 -23.85
N SER A 26 -47.05 -4.42 -25.16
CA SER A 26 -45.92 -3.66 -25.72
C SER A 26 -45.79 -2.22 -25.23
N TRP A 27 -46.88 -1.58 -24.79
CA TRP A 27 -46.87 -0.22 -24.26
C TRP A 27 -46.32 -0.13 -22.82
N GLU A 28 -46.44 -1.19 -22.02
CA GLU A 28 -45.81 -1.27 -20.70
C GLU A 28 -44.29 -1.43 -20.81
N ARG A 29 -43.79 -2.14 -21.84
CA ARG A 29 -42.35 -2.17 -22.15
C ARG A 29 -41.82 -0.79 -22.52
N SER A 30 -42.54 -0.02 -23.34
CA SER A 30 -42.15 1.34 -23.69
C SER A 30 -42.19 2.30 -22.48
N LEU A 31 -43.11 2.13 -21.54
CA LEU A 31 -43.16 2.92 -20.31
C LEU A 31 -42.05 2.53 -19.32
N ILE A 32 -41.75 1.24 -19.20
CA ILE A 32 -40.62 0.73 -18.41
C ILE A 32 -39.30 1.17 -19.05
N GLU A 33 -39.11 1.06 -20.36
CA GLU A 33 -37.91 1.55 -21.06
C GLU A 33 -37.79 3.09 -21.02
N ALA A 34 -38.90 3.84 -21.04
CA ALA A 34 -38.86 5.30 -20.90
C ALA A 34 -38.55 5.75 -19.46
N VAL A 35 -39.12 5.09 -18.45
CA VAL A 35 -38.90 5.40 -17.03
C VAL A 35 -37.54 4.88 -16.56
N HIS A 36 -37.10 3.71 -17.03
CA HIS A 36 -35.79 3.14 -16.70
C HIS A 36 -34.66 3.67 -17.58
N GLY A 37 -34.90 4.04 -18.84
CA GLY A 37 -33.87 4.54 -19.74
C GLY A 37 -33.49 6.01 -19.50
N SER A 38 -34.46 6.85 -19.08
CA SER A 38 -34.17 8.26 -18.77
C SER A 38 -33.57 8.43 -17.38
N HIS A 39 -34.17 7.81 -16.35
CA HIS A 39 -33.84 8.12 -14.96
C HIS A 39 -32.63 7.33 -14.41
N PHE A 40 -32.28 6.20 -15.04
CA PHE A 40 -31.10 5.40 -14.70
C PHE A 40 -29.81 6.02 -15.25
N ASN A 41 -29.86 6.56 -16.48
CA ASN A 41 -28.75 7.32 -17.05
C ASN A 41 -28.42 8.56 -16.20
N ASP A 42 -29.43 9.25 -15.67
CA ASP A 42 -29.23 10.41 -14.79
C ASP A 42 -28.54 10.03 -13.46
N LEU A 43 -28.84 8.86 -12.88
CA LEU A 43 -28.22 8.40 -11.64
C LEU A 43 -26.78 7.92 -11.84
N GLU A 44 -26.52 7.21 -12.95
CA GLU A 44 -25.17 6.77 -13.32
C GLU A 44 -24.27 7.98 -13.64
N GLU A 45 -24.81 8.99 -14.33
CA GLU A 45 -24.09 10.23 -14.61
C GLU A 45 -23.78 11.02 -13.33
N LEU A 46 -24.71 11.06 -12.36
CA LEU A 46 -24.47 11.69 -11.05
C LEU A 46 -23.42 10.95 -10.23
N GLU A 47 -23.45 9.61 -10.22
CA GLU A 47 -22.44 8.80 -9.54
C GLU A 47 -21.06 8.99 -10.19
N GLN A 48 -21.00 9.01 -11.52
CA GLN A 48 -19.78 9.27 -12.26
C GLN A 48 -19.20 10.66 -11.96
N ARG A 49 -20.03 11.71 -11.94
CA ARG A 49 -19.58 13.06 -11.55
C ARG A 49 -19.02 13.10 -10.13
N ARG A 50 -19.67 12.42 -9.17
CA ARG A 50 -19.17 12.34 -7.79
C ARG A 50 -17.80 11.65 -7.71
N ILE A 51 -17.58 10.61 -8.51
CA ILE A 51 -16.28 9.93 -8.59
C ILE A 51 -15.22 10.86 -9.18
N GLU A 52 -15.56 11.58 -10.25
CA GLU A 52 -14.65 12.53 -10.91
C GLU A 52 -14.27 13.70 -10.00
N GLU A 53 -15.22 14.26 -9.25
CA GLU A 53 -14.97 15.29 -8.25
C GLU A 53 -14.04 14.79 -7.15
N PHE A 54 -14.27 13.59 -6.62
CA PHE A 54 -13.37 13.01 -5.63
C PHE A 54 -11.98 12.74 -6.19
N TYR A 55 -11.88 12.23 -7.42
CA TYR A 55 -10.59 12.03 -8.09
C TYR A 55 -9.81 13.35 -8.19
N TYR A 56 -10.49 14.43 -8.57
CA TYR A 56 -9.90 15.76 -8.62
C TYR A 56 -9.34 16.19 -7.25
N HIS A 57 -10.08 15.97 -6.15
CA HIS A 57 -9.55 16.25 -4.80
C HIS A 57 -8.36 15.38 -4.43
N VAL A 58 -8.36 14.09 -4.77
CA VAL A 58 -7.21 13.21 -4.54
C VAL A 58 -5.99 13.72 -5.30
N GLU A 59 -6.15 14.11 -6.57
CA GLU A 59 -5.06 14.61 -7.40
C GLU A 59 -4.52 15.97 -6.91
N GLN A 60 -5.41 16.91 -6.56
CA GLN A 60 -5.03 18.27 -6.22
C GLN A 60 -4.57 18.44 -4.77
N GLU A 61 -5.03 17.59 -3.85
CA GLU A 61 -4.76 17.75 -2.42
C GLU A 61 -3.98 16.58 -1.85
N PHE A 62 -4.46 15.34 -2.04
CA PHE A 62 -3.82 14.17 -1.45
C PHE A 62 -2.48 13.85 -2.10
N GLN A 63 -2.35 13.87 -3.43
CA GLN A 63 -1.09 13.54 -4.09
C GLN A 63 0.06 14.49 -3.69
N PRO A 64 -0.11 15.83 -3.63
CA PRO A 64 0.87 16.72 -3.04
C PRO A 64 1.21 16.39 -1.58
N TYR A 65 0.21 16.07 -0.76
CA TYR A 65 0.39 15.69 0.64
C TYR A 65 1.19 14.39 0.77
N TYR A 66 0.86 13.36 0.00
CA TYR A 66 1.62 12.11 -0.09
C TYR A 66 3.07 12.38 -0.48
N ARG A 67 3.32 13.21 -1.50
CA ARG A 67 4.69 13.54 -1.93
C ARG A 67 5.52 14.17 -0.82
N GLN A 68 4.91 15.01 0.03
CA GLN A 68 5.57 15.57 1.21
C GLN A 68 5.87 14.51 2.28
N MET A 69 4.94 13.60 2.51
CA MET A 69 5.03 12.54 3.52
C MET A 69 5.86 11.33 3.09
N ARG A 70 6.10 11.17 1.79
CA ARG A 70 6.65 9.94 1.18
C ARG A 70 7.92 9.43 1.84
N LEU A 71 8.88 10.32 2.11
CA LEU A 71 10.15 9.92 2.74
C LEU A 71 9.95 9.45 4.18
N GLN A 72 9.05 10.08 4.92
CA GLN A 72 8.73 9.66 6.29
C GLN A 72 8.01 8.31 6.29
N LEU A 73 7.09 8.07 5.34
CA LEU A 73 6.48 6.75 5.17
C LEU A 73 7.52 5.67 4.88
N LEU A 74 8.50 5.98 4.02
CA LEU A 74 9.60 5.06 3.72
C LEU A 74 10.44 4.77 4.97
N ASP A 75 10.84 5.80 5.71
CA ASP A 75 11.60 5.65 6.97
C ASP A 75 10.87 4.79 7.97
N CYS A 76 9.61 5.15 8.27
CA CYS A 76 8.79 4.40 9.21
C CYS A 76 8.61 2.95 8.77
N SER A 77 8.45 2.69 7.47
CA SER A 77 8.32 1.33 6.95
C SER A 77 9.59 0.49 7.16
N LEU A 78 10.76 1.07 6.88
CA LEU A 78 12.06 0.40 7.01
C LEU A 78 12.39 0.16 8.49
N GLU A 79 12.26 1.19 9.31
CA GLU A 79 12.47 1.12 10.75
C GLU A 79 11.57 0.06 11.37
N THR A 80 10.26 0.10 11.08
CA THR A 80 9.30 -0.88 11.60
C THR A 80 9.71 -2.30 11.23
N THR A 81 10.03 -2.56 9.96
CA THR A 81 10.44 -3.91 9.52
C THR A 81 11.74 -4.37 10.18
N ILE A 82 12.74 -3.50 10.27
CA ILE A 82 14.04 -3.81 10.88
C ILE A 82 13.84 -4.12 12.38
N LEU A 83 13.09 -3.27 13.10
CA LEU A 83 12.80 -3.46 14.52
C LEU A 83 11.96 -4.71 14.78
N GLN A 84 10.98 -5.03 13.92
CA GLN A 84 10.22 -6.28 14.01
C GLN A 84 11.13 -7.50 13.88
N ARG A 85 12.06 -7.49 12.92
CA ARG A 85 13.03 -8.58 12.74
C ARG A 85 13.98 -8.70 13.93
N LEU A 86 14.49 -7.57 14.45
CA LEU A 86 15.33 -7.54 15.66
C LEU A 86 14.57 -8.08 16.88
N THR A 87 13.32 -7.66 17.05
CA THR A 87 12.45 -8.10 18.14
C THR A 87 12.20 -9.60 18.08
N TYR A 88 11.93 -10.14 16.88
CA TYR A 88 11.78 -11.58 16.68
C TYR A 88 13.05 -12.36 17.08
N LEU A 89 14.23 -11.88 16.68
CA LEU A 89 15.50 -12.51 17.03
C LEU A 89 15.80 -12.43 18.54
N ARG A 90 15.50 -11.28 19.17
CA ARG A 90 15.79 -11.01 20.58
C ARG A 90 14.83 -11.71 21.55
N ASN A 91 13.54 -11.78 21.21
CA ASN A 91 12.51 -12.36 22.08
C ASN A 91 12.49 -13.90 22.04
N SER A 92 13.39 -14.52 21.28
CA SER A 92 13.57 -15.96 21.30
C SER A 92 14.28 -16.41 22.57
N SER A 93 13.79 -17.51 23.17
CA SER A 93 14.47 -18.20 24.27
C SER A 93 15.79 -18.88 23.85
N SER A 94 16.10 -18.92 22.54
CA SER A 94 17.34 -19.48 22.03
C SER A 94 18.49 -18.47 22.13
N CYS A 95 19.51 -18.79 22.93
CA CYS A 95 20.77 -18.01 23.00
C CYS A 95 21.40 -17.77 21.61
N LYS A 96 21.21 -18.71 20.67
CA LYS A 96 21.65 -18.57 19.28
C LYS A 96 20.94 -17.42 18.55
N LEU A 97 19.62 -17.30 18.69
CA LEU A 97 18.85 -16.26 18.02
C LEU A 97 19.12 -14.88 18.64
N VAL A 98 19.35 -14.83 19.95
CA VAL A 98 19.79 -13.60 20.62
C VAL A 98 21.13 -13.14 20.06
N LYS A 99 22.12 -14.03 19.89
CA LYS A 99 23.39 -13.70 19.23
C LYS A 99 23.18 -13.21 17.79
N GLN A 100 22.26 -13.84 17.05
CA GLN A 100 21.94 -13.43 15.68
C GLN A 100 21.33 -12.04 15.58
N SER A 101 20.67 -11.52 16.63
CA SER A 101 20.16 -10.14 16.62
C SER A 101 21.30 -9.11 16.52
N ALA A 102 22.36 -9.28 17.31
CA ALA A 102 23.55 -8.43 17.24
C ALA A 102 24.30 -8.61 15.92
N GLN A 103 24.45 -9.85 15.45
CA GLN A 103 25.08 -10.13 14.14
C GLN A 103 24.28 -9.50 12.99
N TYR A 104 22.95 -9.52 13.05
CA TYR A 104 22.07 -8.94 12.03
C TYR A 104 22.30 -7.44 11.91
N LEU A 105 22.27 -6.71 13.03
CA LEU A 105 22.49 -5.27 13.02
C LEU A 105 23.88 -4.90 12.53
N SER A 106 24.93 -5.57 13.04
CA SER A 106 26.31 -5.34 12.59
C SER A 106 26.47 -5.63 11.09
N ALA A 107 25.92 -6.74 10.60
CA ALA A 107 25.96 -7.08 9.18
C ALA A 107 25.24 -6.02 8.32
N LEU A 108 24.10 -5.50 8.80
CA LEU A 108 23.33 -4.47 8.10
C LEU A 108 24.14 -3.18 7.99
N ARG A 109 24.81 -2.76 9.07
CA ARG A 109 25.73 -1.62 9.08
C ARG A 109 26.90 -1.83 8.13
N TYR A 110 27.59 -2.96 8.21
CA TYR A 110 28.73 -3.23 7.32
C TYR A 110 28.32 -3.24 5.85
N PHE A 111 27.13 -3.75 5.52
CA PHE A 111 26.63 -3.79 4.16
C PHE A 111 26.25 -2.40 3.64
N TYR A 112 25.43 -1.64 4.37
CA TYR A 112 24.88 -0.36 3.88
C TYR A 112 25.78 0.86 4.14
N VAL A 113 26.54 0.86 5.23
CA VAL A 113 27.42 1.97 5.63
C VAL A 113 28.82 1.79 5.08
N SER A 114 29.41 0.60 5.27
CA SER A 114 30.80 0.34 4.88
C SER A 114 30.94 -0.28 3.49
N GLY A 115 29.85 -0.71 2.86
CA GLY A 115 29.87 -1.32 1.53
C GLY A 115 30.64 -2.64 1.47
N LEU A 116 30.87 -3.32 2.60
CA LEU A 116 31.71 -4.52 2.65
C LEU A 116 31.05 -5.71 1.94
N PRO A 117 31.83 -6.55 1.23
CA PRO A 117 31.29 -7.73 0.58
C PRO A 117 30.89 -8.79 1.60
N MET A 118 29.89 -9.60 1.28
CA MET A 118 29.32 -10.61 2.19
C MET A 118 30.38 -11.52 2.84
N ARG A 119 31.45 -11.85 2.11
CA ARG A 119 32.56 -12.68 2.63
C ARG A 119 33.36 -11.95 3.70
N GLU A 120 33.60 -10.66 3.55
CA GLU A 120 34.29 -9.85 4.56
C GLU A 120 33.38 -9.60 5.76
N ILE A 121 32.09 -9.32 5.54
CA ILE A 121 31.12 -9.20 6.63
C ILE A 121 31.09 -10.48 7.47
N ALA A 122 31.14 -11.66 6.85
CA ALA A 122 31.13 -12.94 7.56
C ALA A 122 32.26 -13.01 8.60
N ALA A 123 33.48 -12.65 8.19
CA ALA A 123 34.64 -12.61 9.09
C ALA A 123 34.43 -11.60 10.24
N GLN A 124 33.83 -10.44 9.99
CA GLN A 124 33.57 -9.42 11.02
C GLN A 124 32.52 -9.86 12.04
N ILE A 125 31.51 -10.64 11.64
CA ILE A 125 30.42 -11.07 12.54
C ILE A 125 30.60 -12.51 13.07
N GLY A 126 31.75 -13.14 12.82
CA GLY A 126 32.08 -14.48 13.29
C GLY A 126 31.38 -15.63 12.56
N GLU A 127 30.94 -15.40 11.32
CA GLU A 127 30.46 -16.43 10.40
C GLU A 127 31.61 -16.90 9.49
N GLN A 128 31.50 -18.11 8.92
CA GLN A 128 32.57 -18.70 8.10
C GLN A 128 32.46 -18.29 6.62
N HIS A 129 31.24 -18.02 6.16
CA HIS A 129 30.94 -17.87 4.74
C HIS A 129 29.93 -16.76 4.46
N GLY A 130 30.09 -16.08 3.32
CA GLY A 130 29.21 -14.98 2.91
C GLY A 130 27.74 -15.37 2.69
N TYR A 131 27.44 -16.64 2.36
CA TYR A 131 26.05 -17.08 2.22
C TYR A 131 25.30 -17.06 3.57
N GLN A 132 26.02 -17.21 4.69
CA GLN A 132 25.43 -17.13 6.04
C GLN A 132 24.99 -15.70 6.31
N VAL A 133 25.79 -14.71 5.92
CA VAL A 133 25.42 -13.28 5.96
C VAL A 133 24.24 -12.98 5.05
N SER A 134 24.24 -13.51 3.82
CA SER A 134 23.12 -13.33 2.89
C SER A 134 21.81 -13.86 3.45
N ARG A 135 21.85 -15.03 4.12
CA ARG A 135 20.69 -15.62 4.80
C ARG A 135 20.28 -14.84 6.06
N LEU A 136 21.25 -14.33 6.81
CA LEU A 136 21.02 -13.53 8.01
C LEU A 136 20.33 -12.22 7.66
N LEU A 137 20.86 -11.49 6.66
CA LEU A 137 20.29 -10.22 6.21
C LEU A 137 18.98 -10.41 5.47
N ASN A 138 18.89 -11.44 4.62
CA ASN A 138 17.75 -11.74 3.76
C ASN A 138 17.14 -10.46 3.16
N LEU A 139 17.97 -9.73 2.39
CA LEU A 139 17.65 -8.39 1.89
C LEU A 139 16.41 -8.38 0.98
N LYS A 140 16.16 -9.48 0.26
CA LYS A 140 14.93 -9.64 -0.53
C LYS A 140 13.69 -9.59 0.37
N ALA A 141 13.62 -10.44 1.39
CA ALA A 141 12.50 -10.42 2.33
C ALA A 141 12.38 -9.09 3.06
N LEU A 142 13.52 -8.47 3.44
CA LEU A 142 13.50 -7.14 4.06
C LEU A 142 12.81 -6.11 3.15
N ARG A 143 13.16 -6.06 1.86
CA ARG A 143 12.52 -5.16 0.89
C ARG A 143 11.04 -5.46 0.71
N GLU A 144 10.66 -6.73 0.54
CA GLU A 144 9.26 -7.14 0.37
C GLU A 144 8.41 -6.80 1.62
N ASP A 145 8.96 -7.02 2.81
CA ASP A 145 8.31 -6.69 4.09
C ASP A 145 8.14 -5.18 4.25
N SER A 146 9.18 -4.39 3.98
CA SER A 146 9.13 -2.93 4.06
C SER A 146 8.23 -2.31 3.00
N GLN A 147 8.19 -2.86 1.79
CA GLN A 147 7.25 -2.43 0.76
C GLN A 147 5.79 -2.64 1.21
N ARG A 148 5.47 -3.82 1.75
CA ARG A 148 4.14 -4.11 2.30
C ARG A 148 3.79 -3.17 3.45
N GLN A 149 4.74 -2.91 4.34
CA GLN A 149 4.56 -1.97 5.44
C GLN A 149 4.30 -0.54 4.93
N MET A 150 5.04 -0.08 3.91
CA MET A 150 4.84 1.25 3.32
C MET A 150 3.45 1.38 2.66
N LEU A 151 2.97 0.33 1.99
CA LEU A 151 1.62 0.30 1.40
C LEU A 151 0.53 0.38 2.50
N LEU A 152 0.73 -0.31 3.63
CA LEU A 152 -0.16 -0.20 4.79
C LEU A 152 -0.17 1.22 5.37
N LEU A 153 1.01 1.85 5.50
CA LEU A 153 1.12 3.22 5.98
C LEU A 153 0.48 4.23 5.00
N LEU A 154 0.63 4.01 3.68
CA LEU A 154 -0.06 4.82 2.65
C LEU A 154 -1.58 4.72 2.81
N HIS A 155 -2.11 3.51 2.97
CA HIS A 155 -3.54 3.30 3.18
C HIS A 155 -4.04 4.06 4.43
N ASN A 156 -3.30 3.98 5.53
CA ASN A 156 -3.66 4.70 6.75
C ASN A 156 -3.60 6.21 6.55
N LEU A 157 -2.53 6.72 5.90
CA LEU A 157 -2.40 8.14 5.58
C LEU A 157 -3.57 8.65 4.75
N PHE A 158 -3.98 7.90 3.72
CA PHE A 158 -5.14 8.25 2.90
C PHE A 158 -6.43 8.22 3.69
N THR A 159 -6.63 7.18 4.50
CA THR A 159 -7.81 7.04 5.36
C THR A 159 -7.95 8.23 6.31
N ASP A 160 -6.85 8.65 6.93
CA ASP A 160 -6.85 9.77 7.86
C ASP A 160 -7.08 11.09 7.11
N TRP A 161 -6.47 11.27 5.93
CA TRP A 161 -6.74 12.41 5.06
C TRP A 161 -8.23 12.49 4.67
N VAL A 162 -8.84 11.38 4.26
CA VAL A 162 -10.29 11.33 3.93
C VAL A 162 -11.14 11.71 5.14
N LYS A 163 -10.82 11.19 6.34
CA LYS A 163 -11.57 11.51 7.56
C LYS A 163 -11.50 13.00 7.90
N GLU A 164 -10.31 13.60 7.79
CA GLU A 164 -10.07 14.98 8.23
C GLU A 164 -10.44 16.04 7.20
N LYS A 165 -10.19 15.77 5.92
CA LYS A 165 -10.24 16.79 4.85
C LYS A 165 -11.36 16.59 3.87
N ALA A 166 -11.83 15.36 3.67
CA ALA A 166 -12.85 15.11 2.67
C ALA A 166 -14.24 15.56 3.16
N GLU A 167 -15.05 16.02 2.22
CA GLU A 167 -16.45 16.35 2.45
C GLU A 167 -17.23 15.09 2.91
N PRO A 168 -18.37 15.24 3.62
CA PRO A 168 -19.16 14.09 4.09
C PRO A 168 -19.48 13.08 2.99
N GLU A 169 -19.73 13.55 1.78
CA GLU A 169 -20.09 12.74 0.61
C GLU A 169 -18.91 11.90 0.10
N HIS A 170 -17.69 12.46 0.15
CA HIS A 170 -16.45 11.76 -0.17
C HIS A 170 -16.07 10.73 0.90
N ARG A 171 -16.31 11.05 2.18
CA ARG A 171 -16.15 10.09 3.29
C ARG A 171 -17.08 8.90 3.13
N GLN A 172 -18.36 9.15 2.84
CA GLN A 172 -19.32 8.07 2.59
C GLN A 172 -18.89 7.24 1.37
N MET A 173 -18.41 7.88 0.31
CA MET A 173 -17.94 7.16 -0.87
C MET A 173 -16.75 6.23 -0.57
N TRP A 174 -15.79 6.67 0.26
CA TRP A 174 -14.70 5.83 0.75
C TRP A 174 -15.20 4.61 1.54
N GLU A 175 -16.18 4.79 2.42
CA GLU A 175 -16.74 3.70 3.24
C GLU A 175 -17.55 2.69 2.41
N GLU A 176 -18.27 3.16 1.39
CA GLU A 176 -19.15 2.32 0.58
C GLU A 176 -18.42 1.66 -0.62
N GLN A 177 -17.36 2.29 -1.14
CA GLN A 177 -16.66 1.86 -2.36
C GLN A 177 -15.13 1.90 -2.24
N PRO A 178 -14.52 1.08 -1.37
CA PRO A 178 -13.06 1.09 -1.17
C PRO A 178 -12.25 0.73 -2.42
N GLY A 179 -12.86 0.01 -3.38
CA GLY A 179 -12.22 -0.38 -4.63
C GLY A 179 -11.86 0.79 -5.55
N ILE A 180 -12.68 1.83 -5.60
CA ILE A 180 -12.40 3.04 -6.40
C ILE A 180 -11.16 3.71 -5.84
N ALA A 181 -11.09 3.88 -4.53
CA ALA A 181 -10.00 4.60 -3.91
C ALA A 181 -8.65 3.88 -3.99
N ILE A 182 -8.62 2.55 -4.10
CA ILE A 182 -7.39 1.82 -4.46
C ILE A 182 -6.90 2.28 -5.85
N GLN A 183 -7.79 2.44 -6.83
CA GLN A 183 -7.43 2.94 -8.16
C GLN A 183 -6.91 4.38 -8.09
N LEU A 184 -7.48 5.24 -7.24
CA LEU A 184 -7.00 6.63 -7.07
C LEU A 184 -5.61 6.69 -6.43
N LEU A 185 -5.21 5.64 -5.73
CA LEU A 185 -3.87 5.49 -5.15
C LEU A 185 -2.88 4.80 -6.10
N ASP A 186 -3.27 4.42 -7.32
CA ASP A 186 -2.43 3.64 -8.24
C ASP A 186 -1.10 4.32 -8.52
N GLU A 187 -1.08 5.66 -8.69
CA GLU A 187 0.16 6.41 -8.89
C GLU A 187 1.10 6.29 -7.68
N SER A 188 0.58 6.48 -6.47
CA SER A 188 1.36 6.37 -5.23
C SER A 188 1.83 4.94 -4.99
N ILE A 189 1.01 3.94 -5.31
CA ILE A 189 1.35 2.51 -5.23
C ILE A 189 2.44 2.17 -6.25
N ALA A 190 2.34 2.69 -7.47
CA ALA A 190 3.35 2.51 -8.51
C ALA A 190 4.68 3.15 -8.12
N ASP A 191 4.67 4.36 -7.56
CA ASP A 191 5.86 5.03 -7.02
C ASP A 191 6.55 4.17 -5.95
N ILE A 192 5.79 3.63 -4.98
CA ILE A 192 6.30 2.71 -3.97
C ILE A 192 6.94 1.48 -4.61
N ARG A 193 6.23 0.81 -5.52
CA ARG A 193 6.76 -0.38 -6.23
C ARG A 193 8.06 -0.06 -6.95
N ASN A 194 8.13 1.08 -7.63
CA ASN A 194 9.32 1.51 -8.37
C ASN A 194 10.51 1.79 -7.45
N MET A 195 10.31 2.44 -6.30
CA MET A 195 11.38 2.68 -5.32
C MET A 195 12.03 1.37 -4.83
N PHE A 196 11.22 0.35 -4.54
CA PHE A 196 11.73 -0.95 -4.09
C PHE A 196 12.31 -1.79 -5.22
N ALA A 197 11.74 -1.71 -6.43
CA ALA A 197 12.28 -2.39 -7.62
C ALA A 197 13.67 -1.85 -8.01
N GLN A 198 13.88 -0.53 -7.92
CA GLN A 198 15.20 0.08 -8.13
C GLN A 198 16.23 -0.46 -7.12
N ALA A 199 15.85 -0.55 -5.85
CA ALA A 199 16.71 -1.12 -4.82
C ALA A 199 17.02 -2.61 -5.02
N GLU A 200 16.15 -3.37 -5.68
CA GLU A 200 16.41 -4.77 -6.06
C GLU A 200 17.30 -4.91 -7.28
N ALA A 201 17.13 -4.04 -8.28
CA ALA A 201 17.92 -4.03 -9.50
C ALA A 201 19.38 -3.60 -9.28
N GLU A 202 19.66 -2.88 -8.19
CA GLU A 202 21.01 -2.53 -7.78
C GLU A 202 21.86 -3.77 -7.50
N LYS A 203 22.78 -4.04 -8.43
CA LYS A 203 23.73 -5.15 -8.30
C LYS A 203 24.86 -4.74 -7.36
N TYR A 204 25.19 -5.62 -6.44
CA TYR A 204 26.39 -5.51 -5.64
C TYR A 204 27.58 -6.06 -6.44
N ASP A 205 28.43 -5.18 -6.98
CA ASP A 205 29.65 -5.55 -7.71
C ASP A 205 30.95 -5.31 -6.90
N GLY A 206 30.81 -5.00 -5.60
CA GLY A 206 31.95 -4.73 -4.71
C GLY A 206 32.47 -3.30 -4.75
N HIS A 207 32.01 -2.46 -5.69
CA HIS A 207 32.36 -1.05 -5.81
C HIS A 207 31.16 -0.11 -5.95
N HIS A 208 29.95 -0.63 -6.12
CA HIS A 208 28.74 0.19 -6.18
C HIS A 208 28.33 0.73 -4.81
N GLU A 209 28.27 2.05 -4.74
CA GLU A 209 27.53 2.77 -3.73
C GLU A 209 26.05 2.37 -3.86
N ASN A 210 25.48 1.78 -2.80
CA ASN A 210 24.05 1.46 -2.75
C ASN A 210 23.25 2.79 -2.81
N ASN A 211 22.92 3.23 -4.02
CA ASN A 211 22.44 4.57 -4.31
C ASN A 211 20.92 4.68 -4.35
N SER A 212 20.20 3.57 -4.26
CA SER A 212 18.74 3.59 -4.22
C SER A 212 18.29 4.34 -2.98
N LEU A 213 17.16 5.03 -3.11
CA LEU A 213 16.58 5.75 -1.99
C LEU A 213 16.40 4.83 -0.78
N VAL A 214 15.91 3.60 -1.00
CA VAL A 214 15.77 2.58 0.05
C VAL A 214 17.10 2.32 0.76
N ALA A 215 18.18 2.07 0.01
CA ALA A 215 19.47 1.79 0.60
C ALA A 215 20.06 3.01 1.34
N GLN A 216 19.88 4.22 0.81
CA GLN A 216 20.26 5.46 1.48
C GLN A 216 19.51 5.63 2.80
N ARG A 217 18.20 5.33 2.83
CA ARG A 217 17.39 5.41 4.06
C ARG A 217 17.82 4.35 5.08
N ILE A 218 18.10 3.11 4.66
CA ILE A 218 18.64 2.08 5.56
C ILE A 218 20.02 2.48 6.10
N ARG A 219 20.89 3.06 5.26
CA ARG A 219 22.19 3.61 5.70
C ARG A 219 21.99 4.67 6.79
N ASN A 220 21.05 5.59 6.60
CA ASN A 220 20.75 6.63 7.59
C ASN A 220 20.25 6.03 8.91
N PHE A 221 19.35 5.05 8.86
CA PHE A 221 18.93 4.28 10.03
C PHE A 221 20.13 3.67 10.77
N CYS A 222 21.06 3.05 10.03
CA CYS A 222 22.26 2.43 10.59
C CYS A 222 23.31 3.41 11.17
N ILE A 223 23.26 4.70 10.82
CA ILE A 223 24.15 5.75 11.33
C ILE A 223 23.52 6.49 12.52
N GLY A 224 22.19 6.63 12.52
CA GLY A 224 21.43 7.32 13.57
C GLY A 224 21.30 6.55 14.89
N GLU A 225 21.65 5.26 14.92
CA GLU A 225 21.94 4.46 16.12
C GLU A 225 23.45 4.39 16.41
#